data_AF-A0A9Q1EFR9-F1
#
_entry.id   AF-A0A9Q1EFR9-F1
#
_cell.length_a   1.000
_cell.length_b   1.000
_cell.length_c   1.000
_cell.angle_alpha   90.00
_cell.angle_beta   90.00
_cell.angle_gamma   90.00
#
_symmetry.space_group_name_H-M   'P 1'
#
loop_
_entity.id
_entity.type
_entity.pdbx_description
1 polymer ?
#
loop_
_entity_poly.entity_id
_entity_poly.type
_entity_poly.pdbx_seq_one_letter_code
_entity_poly.pdbx_strand_id
1 'polypeptide(L)'
;MDPADLEQIRHAFSCQTAVSDQQGRRLDDVLEVLRGITEQVTQLSLHQPLPRIPVGPTPPAPDPPADPPVSASFREPRVQHPELFRGELGKCREFLMKCDIVFRMQPSSFASDPCKIAFIMSSLGGDAARV
;
A
#
# COMPACT_ATOMS: atom_id res chain seq x y z
N MET A 1 -12.71 -51.55 2.04
CA MET A 1 -12.64 -50.26 2.74
C MET A 1 -12.56 -50.55 4.22
N ASP A 2 -11.42 -50.24 4.82
CA ASP A 2 -11.21 -50.31 6.27
C ASP A 2 -11.97 -49.16 6.96
N PRO A 3 -12.53 -49.37 8.17
CA PRO A 3 -13.33 -48.35 8.85
C PRO A 3 -12.54 -47.07 9.16
N ALA A 4 -11.23 -47.18 9.34
CA ALA A 4 -10.32 -46.05 9.60
C ALA A 4 -10.18 -45.09 8.40
N ASP A 5 -10.23 -45.61 7.17
CA ASP A 5 -10.09 -44.83 5.93
C ASP A 5 -11.32 -43.90 5.73
N LEU A 6 -12.50 -44.38 6.10
CA LEU A 6 -13.75 -43.63 6.05
C LEU A 6 -13.74 -42.45 7.05
N GLU A 7 -13.19 -42.64 8.24
CA GLU A 7 -13.07 -41.57 9.24
C GLU A 7 -12.10 -40.47 8.79
N GLN A 8 -10.99 -40.86 8.15
CA GLN A 8 -10.00 -39.91 7.64
C GLN A 8 -10.57 -39.04 6.51
N ILE A 9 -11.36 -39.63 5.60
CA ILE A 9 -12.05 -38.89 4.53
C ILE A 9 -13.10 -37.92 5.10
N ARG A 10 -13.87 -38.34 6.11
CA ARG A 10 -14.86 -37.47 6.78
C ARG A 10 -14.19 -36.30 7.49
N HIS A 11 -13.05 -36.56 8.14
CA HIS A 11 -12.28 -35.51 8.79
C HIS A 11 -11.71 -34.51 7.77
N ALA A 12 -11.17 -34.99 6.65
CA ALA A 12 -10.68 -34.13 5.57
C ALA A 12 -11.78 -33.22 4.99
N PHE A 13 -12.97 -33.77 4.76
CA PHE A 13 -14.11 -32.99 4.27
C PHE A 13 -14.61 -31.96 5.30
N SER A 14 -14.62 -32.32 6.59
CA SER A 14 -14.95 -31.39 7.67
C SER A 14 -13.94 -30.22 7.73
N CYS A 15 -12.64 -30.51 7.65
CA CYS A 15 -11.61 -29.48 7.56
C CYS A 15 -11.81 -28.58 6.33
N GLN A 16 -12.11 -29.17 5.17
CA GLN A 16 -12.36 -28.43 3.93
C GLN A 16 -13.57 -27.50 4.03
N THR A 17 -14.64 -27.95 4.69
CA THR A 17 -15.85 -27.15 4.93
C THR A 17 -15.57 -25.97 5.86
N ALA A 18 -14.77 -26.18 6.92
CA ALA A 18 -14.38 -25.12 7.85
C ALA A 18 -13.53 -24.02 7.18
N VAL A 19 -12.61 -24.41 6.29
CA VAL A 19 -11.80 -23.45 5.51
C VAL A 19 -12.67 -22.65 4.54
N SER A 20 -13.69 -23.28 3.94
CA SER A 20 -14.62 -22.59 3.04
C SER A 20 -15.47 -21.55 3.78
N ASP A 21 -15.96 -21.86 4.98
CA ASP A 21 -16.68 -20.90 5.83
C ASP A 21 -15.77 -19.71 6.20
N GLN A 22 -14.50 -19.98 6.51
CA GLN A 22 -13.52 -18.94 6.80
C GLN A 22 -13.28 -18.01 5.60
N GLN A 23 -13.21 -18.56 4.39
CA GLN A 23 -13.11 -17.75 3.17
C GLN A 23 -14.36 -16.86 2.98
N GLY A 24 -15.55 -17.39 3.25
CA GLY A 24 -16.80 -16.62 3.21
C GLY A 24 -16.77 -15.44 4.17
N ARG A 25 -16.39 -15.65 5.43
CA ARG A 25 -16.26 -14.57 6.42
C ARG A 25 -15.22 -13.53 6.04
N ARG A 26 -14.09 -13.96 5.45
CA ARG A 26 -13.06 -13.03 4.97
C ARG A 26 -13.54 -12.15 3.83
N LEU A 27 -14.35 -12.69 2.92
CA LEU A 27 -14.93 -11.90 1.84
C LEU A 27 -15.94 -10.89 2.38
N ASP A 28 -16.77 -11.30 3.34
CA ASP A 28 -17.75 -10.41 3.98
C ASP A 28 -17.07 -9.23 4.71
N ASP A 29 -16.02 -9.53 5.47
CA ASP A 29 -15.18 -8.54 6.14
C ASP A 29 -14.54 -7.54 5.15
N VAL A 30 -13.95 -8.06 4.06
CA VAL A 30 -13.35 -7.20 3.02
C VAL A 30 -14.41 -6.32 2.34
N LEU A 31 -15.60 -6.85 2.08
CA LEU A 31 -16.70 -6.08 1.48
C LEU A 31 -17.18 -4.97 2.42
N GLU A 32 -17.28 -5.25 3.72
CA GLU A 32 -17.62 -4.25 4.72
C GLU A 32 -16.58 -3.14 4.83
N VAL A 33 -15.29 -3.50 4.86
CA VAL A 33 -14.19 -2.54 4.88
C VAL A 33 -14.21 -1.65 3.63
N LEU A 34 -14.40 -2.24 2.44
CA LEU A 34 -14.48 -1.47 1.19
C LEU A 34 -15.66 -0.50 1.17
N ARG A 35 -16.82 -0.91 1.71
CA ARG A 35 -18.00 -0.03 1.85
C ARG A 35 -17.66 1.17 2.73
N GLY A 36 -17.06 0.93 3.90
CA GLY A 36 -16.67 2.00 4.82
C GLY A 36 -15.63 2.97 4.23
N ILE A 37 -14.65 2.46 3.47
CA ILE A 37 -13.68 3.30 2.76
C ILE A 37 -14.39 4.16 1.71
N THR A 38 -15.32 3.58 0.94
CA THR A 38 -16.06 4.30 -0.12
C THR A 38 -16.90 5.44 0.46
N GLU A 39 -17.56 5.21 1.59
CA GLU A 39 -18.34 6.23 2.31
C GLU A 39 -17.43 7.36 2.81
N GLN A 40 -16.27 7.04 3.39
CA GLN A 40 -15.29 8.04 3.84
C GLN A 40 -14.76 8.89 2.68
N VAL A 41 -14.44 8.28 1.54
CA VAL A 41 -13.98 9.02 0.35
C VAL A 41 -15.08 9.94 -0.18
N THR A 42 -16.33 9.48 -0.16
CA THR A 42 -17.48 10.30 -0.59
C THR A 42 -17.69 11.49 0.34
N GLN A 43 -17.60 11.29 1.66
CA GLN A 43 -17.66 12.36 2.65
C GLN A 43 -16.56 13.41 2.42
N LEU A 44 -15.31 12.99 2.20
CA LEU A 44 -14.21 13.90 1.90
C LEU A 44 -14.42 14.66 0.58
N SER A 45 -15.01 14.01 -0.43
CA SER A 45 -15.33 14.61 -1.73
C SER A 45 -16.40 15.71 -1.60
N LEU A 46 -17.42 15.52 -0.75
CA LEU A 46 -18.46 16.54 -0.51
C LEU A 46 -17.94 17.76 0.27
N HIS A 47 -16.89 17.60 1.09
CA HIS A 47 -16.25 18.69 1.84
C HIS A 47 -15.15 19.40 1.04
N GLN A 48 -14.81 18.96 -0.17
CA GLN A 48 -13.89 19.67 -1.06
C GLN A 48 -14.65 20.85 -1.69
N PRO A 49 -14.28 22.12 -1.42
CA PRO A 49 -14.93 23.25 -2.07
C PRO A 49 -14.60 23.18 -3.57
N LEU A 50 -15.64 23.00 -4.40
CA LEU A 50 -15.54 23.29 -5.83
C LEU A 50 -14.98 24.71 -6.00
N PRO A 51 -14.02 24.95 -6.92
CA PRO A 51 -13.67 26.31 -7.32
C PRO A 51 -14.93 26.96 -7.90
N ARG A 52 -15.55 27.84 -7.12
CA ARG A 52 -16.65 28.68 -7.57
C ARG A 52 -16.08 29.66 -8.58
N ILE A 53 -16.32 29.41 -9.86
CA ILE A 53 -16.08 30.40 -10.92
C ILE A 53 -17.20 31.45 -10.79
N PRO A 54 -16.92 32.70 -10.39
CA PRO A 54 -17.90 33.77 -10.50
C PRO A 54 -17.92 34.20 -11.96
N VAL A 55 -18.98 33.84 -12.69
CA VAL A 55 -19.31 34.51 -13.96
C VAL A 55 -19.82 35.91 -13.62
N GLY A 56 -18.97 36.91 -13.80
CA GLY A 56 -19.31 38.33 -13.76
C GLY A 56 -18.79 39.01 -15.03
N PRO A 57 -19.51 40.01 -15.58
CA PRO A 57 -19.20 40.60 -16.88
C PRO A 57 -17.95 41.48 -16.84
N THR A 58 -17.22 41.46 -17.94
CA THR A 58 -15.97 42.16 -18.28
C THR A 58 -15.98 43.66 -17.91
N PRO A 59 -14.82 44.22 -17.53
CA PRO A 59 -14.10 45.13 -18.44
C PRO A 59 -12.57 44.88 -18.53
N PRO A 60 -11.88 45.34 -19.61
CA PRO A 60 -10.49 45.02 -19.90
C PRO A 60 -9.49 45.98 -19.21
N ALA A 61 -8.50 45.44 -18.49
CA ALA A 61 -7.35 46.19 -17.96
C ALA A 61 -6.20 45.21 -17.57
N PRO A 62 -4.94 45.67 -17.55
CA PRO A 62 -3.75 44.94 -18.00
C PRO A 62 -3.33 43.75 -17.11
N ASP A 63 -2.75 42.74 -17.75
CA ASP A 63 -2.26 41.49 -17.17
C ASP A 63 -1.46 41.70 -15.86
N PRO A 64 -1.90 41.16 -14.72
CA PRO A 64 -1.03 40.96 -13.57
C PRO A 64 -0.03 39.83 -13.88
N PRO A 65 1.20 39.89 -13.33
CA PRO A 65 2.21 38.87 -13.57
C PRO A 65 1.67 37.50 -13.19
N ALA A 66 1.79 36.54 -14.10
CA ALA A 66 1.39 35.16 -13.87
C ALA A 66 2.08 34.64 -12.60
N ASP A 67 1.30 34.48 -11.52
CA ASP A 67 1.73 33.68 -10.39
C ASP A 67 2.13 32.30 -10.94
N PRO A 68 3.35 31.82 -10.65
CA PRO A 68 3.74 30.49 -11.08
C PRO A 68 2.73 29.50 -10.49
N PRO A 69 2.35 28.45 -11.23
CA PRO A 69 1.50 27.41 -10.67
C PRO A 69 2.20 26.93 -9.39
N VAL A 70 1.58 27.21 -8.24
CA VAL A 70 1.92 26.57 -6.98
C VAL A 70 1.64 25.10 -7.21
N SER A 71 2.64 24.43 -7.78
CA SER A 71 2.74 23.00 -7.85
C SER A 71 2.61 22.59 -6.40
N ALA A 72 1.44 22.08 -6.02
CA ALA A 72 1.27 21.40 -4.76
C ALA A 72 2.27 20.27 -4.82
N SER A 73 3.49 20.54 -4.33
CA SER A 73 4.59 19.61 -4.35
C SER A 73 4.17 18.54 -3.37
N PHE A 74 3.53 17.51 -3.91
CA PHE A 74 3.08 16.33 -3.20
C PHE A 74 4.36 15.68 -2.66
N ARG A 75 4.79 16.16 -1.50
CA ARG A 75 6.08 15.80 -0.93
C ARG A 75 5.91 14.37 -0.44
N GLU A 76 6.63 13.44 -1.05
CA GLU A 76 6.52 12.04 -0.66
C GLU A 76 6.68 11.88 0.85
N PRO A 77 5.81 11.08 1.48
CA PRO A 77 5.96 10.71 2.88
C PRO A 77 7.35 10.13 3.09
N ARG A 78 8.15 10.78 3.95
CA ARG A 78 9.46 10.24 4.33
C ARG A 78 9.23 9.11 5.32
N VAL A 79 9.27 7.89 4.81
CA VAL A 79 9.24 6.68 5.64
C VAL A 79 10.58 6.55 6.36
N GLN A 80 10.56 6.17 7.64
CA GLN A 80 11.79 5.87 8.36
C GLN A 80 12.52 4.72 7.67
N HIS A 81 13.85 4.83 7.56
CA HIS A 81 14.68 3.79 6.95
C HIS A 81 14.43 2.45 7.66
N PRO A 82 14.18 1.35 6.92
CA PRO A 82 14.03 0.03 7.52
C PRO A 82 15.30 -0.37 8.27
N GLU A 83 15.15 -1.16 9.33
CA GLU A 83 16.29 -1.70 10.06
C GLU A 83 17.24 -2.49 9.16
N LEU A 84 18.55 -2.39 9.47
CA LEU A 84 19.61 -3.15 8.79
C LEU A 84 19.33 -4.65 8.87
N PHE A 85 19.28 -5.31 7.71
CA PHE A 85 19.16 -6.75 7.62
C PHE A 85 20.52 -7.40 7.91
N ARG A 86 20.61 -8.13 9.03
CA ARG A 86 21.88 -8.76 9.49
C ARG A 86 22.15 -10.16 8.94
N GLY A 87 21.27 -10.71 8.10
CA GLY A 87 21.43 -12.07 7.54
C GLY A 87 20.55 -13.15 8.20
N GLU A 88 19.55 -12.75 8.98
CA GLU A 88 18.64 -13.69 9.65
C GLU A 88 17.68 -14.34 8.63
N LEU A 89 17.85 -15.64 8.36
CA LEU A 89 17.05 -16.39 7.38
C LEU A 89 15.52 -16.27 7.59
N GLY A 90 15.08 -16.20 8.85
CA GLY A 90 13.66 -16.04 9.19
C GLY A 90 13.08 -14.64 8.93
N LYS A 91 13.93 -13.62 8.76
CA LYS A 91 13.51 -12.21 8.59
C LYS A 91 13.66 -11.69 7.17
N CYS A 92 14.21 -12.49 6.25
CA CYS A 92 14.42 -12.09 4.85
C CYS A 92 13.11 -11.64 4.18
N ARG A 93 12.03 -12.43 4.34
CA ARG A 93 10.71 -12.07 3.79
C ARG A 93 10.16 -10.77 4.38
N GLU A 94 10.32 -10.58 5.69
CA GLU A 94 9.87 -9.37 6.36
C GLU A 94 10.66 -8.14 5.92
N PHE A 95 11.98 -8.28 5.76
CA PHE A 95 12.86 -7.25 5.21
C PHE A 95 12.45 -6.83 3.79
N LEU A 96 12.24 -7.80 2.89
CA LEU A 96 11.81 -7.50 1.51
C LEU A 96 10.44 -6.81 1.48
N MET A 97 9.52 -7.21 2.36
CA MET A 97 8.21 -6.57 2.49
C MET A 97 8.34 -5.11 2.96
N LYS A 98 9.24 -4.84 3.91
CA LYS A 98 9.55 -3.48 4.37
C LYS A 98 10.13 -2.63 3.22
N CYS A 99 11.06 -3.18 2.43
CA CYS A 99 11.60 -2.51 1.25
C CYS A 99 10.51 -2.18 0.22
N ASP A 100 9.60 -3.11 -0.06
CA ASP A 100 8.49 -2.90 -0.98
C ASP A 100 7.55 -1.76 -0.53
N ILE A 101 7.24 -1.69 0.77
CA ILE A 101 6.46 -0.59 1.35
C ILE A 101 7.18 0.75 1.15
N VAL A 102 8.49 0.80 1.41
CA VAL A 102 9.29 2.02 1.21
C VAL A 102 9.27 2.46 -0.26
N PHE A 103 9.42 1.55 -1.21
CA PHE A 103 9.39 1.88 -2.63
C PHE A 103 8.02 2.40 -3.09
N ARG A 104 6.92 1.88 -2.54
CA ARG A 104 5.55 2.34 -2.86
C ARG A 104 5.19 3.68 -2.25
N MET A 105 5.73 4.00 -1.07
CA MET A 105 5.58 5.34 -0.47
C MET A 105 6.55 6.36 -1.09
N GLN A 106 7.65 5.82 -1.63
CA GLN A 106 8.85 6.37 -2.24
C GLN A 106 8.98 6.45 -3.78
N PRO A 107 7.92 6.45 -4.61
CA PRO A 107 8.04 6.15 -6.04
C PRO A 107 8.99 7.09 -6.83
N SER A 108 9.11 8.38 -6.47
CA SER A 108 10.00 9.29 -7.20
C SER A 108 11.46 9.07 -6.82
N SER A 109 11.74 8.71 -5.56
CA SER A 109 13.10 8.38 -5.10
C SER A 109 13.56 7.00 -5.60
N PHE A 110 12.63 6.08 -5.81
CA PHE A 110 12.88 4.70 -6.24
C PHE A 110 12.29 4.40 -7.62
N ALA A 111 12.33 5.38 -8.53
CA ALA A 111 11.75 5.29 -9.87
C ALA A 111 12.47 4.26 -10.77
N SER A 112 13.72 3.93 -10.46
CA SER A 112 14.55 3.01 -11.23
C SER A 112 15.01 1.84 -10.36
N ASP A 113 15.17 0.67 -11.00
CA ASP A 113 15.72 -0.52 -10.35
C ASP A 113 17.12 -0.31 -9.74
N PRO A 114 18.07 0.40 -10.36
CA PRO A 114 19.34 0.70 -9.69
C PRO A 114 19.19 1.47 -8.37
N CYS A 115 18.21 2.38 -8.24
CA CYS A 115 17.94 3.07 -6.98
C CYS A 115 17.41 2.10 -5.90
N LYS A 116 16.52 1.18 -6.27
CA LYS A 116 16.00 0.13 -5.37
C LYS A 116 17.10 -0.82 -4.91
N ILE A 117 17.97 -1.23 -5.85
CA ILE A 117 19.10 -2.12 -5.57
C ILE A 117 20.08 -1.44 -4.63
N ALA A 118 20.48 -0.20 -4.90
CA ALA A 118 21.38 0.57 -4.06
C ALA A 118 20.86 0.71 -2.62
N PHE A 119 19.55 0.92 -2.47
CA PHE A 119 18.89 0.96 -1.17
C PHE A 119 18.93 -0.37 -0.43
N ILE A 120 18.60 -1.47 -1.10
CA ILE A 120 18.66 -2.81 -0.50
C ILE A 120 20.09 -3.11 -0.06
N MET A 121 21.09 -2.85 -0.91
CA MET A 121 22.51 -3.04 -0.59
C MET A 121 22.94 -2.19 0.62
N SER A 122 22.51 -0.93 0.68
CA SER A 122 22.82 -0.02 1.81
C SER A 122 22.12 -0.44 3.11
N SER A 123 21.08 -1.27 3.00
CA SER A 123 20.32 -1.81 4.14
C SER A 123 20.81 -3.18 4.60
N LEU A 124 21.85 -3.75 3.96
CA LEU A 124 22.50 -4.99 4.42
C LEU A 124 23.56 -4.67 5.47
N GLY A 125 23.60 -5.46 6.54
CA GLY A 125 24.63 -5.36 7.59
C GLY A 125 24.99 -6.74 8.14
N GLY A 126 25.89 -6.78 9.13
CA GLY A 126 26.25 -8.03 9.80
C GLY A 126 26.71 -9.13 8.85
N ASP A 127 26.21 -10.36 9.03
CA ASP A 127 26.55 -11.50 8.18
C ASP A 127 25.97 -11.40 6.76
N ALA A 128 24.90 -10.61 6.54
CA ALA A 128 24.40 -10.35 5.18
C ALA A 128 25.32 -9.47 4.33
N ALA A 129 26.19 -8.69 4.96
CA ALA A 129 27.17 -7.87 4.26
C ALA A 129 28.50 -8.61 4.01
N ARG A 130 28.63 -9.85 4.51
CA ARG A 130 29.83 -10.68 4.34
C ARG A 130 29.61 -11.58 3.12
N VAL A 131 30.19 -11.17 1.99
CA VAL A 131 30.30 -11.98 0.77
C VAL A 131 31.55 -12.87 0.85
#